data_AF-A0A1F7CVC7-F1
#
_entry.id   AF-A0A1F7CVC7-F1
#
_cell.length_a   1.000
_cell.length_b   1.000
_cell.length_c   1.000
_cell.angle_alpha   90.00
_cell.angle_beta   90.00
_cell.angle_gamma   90.00
#
_symmetry.space_group_name_H-M   'P 1'
#
loop_
_entity.id
_entity.type
_entity.pdbx_description
1 polymer ?
#
loop_
_entity_poly.entity_id
_entity_poly.type
_entity_poly.pdbx_seq_one_letter_code
_entity_poly.pdbx_strand_id
1 'polypeptide(L)'
;MIMSLNWLLPIRGRRRKKSPRPTRWAQTQLRVEPLEERTLLSVGVGLSVRNGVATLAVNDNAANHVGVEKPDGVYRFSVDSGVWQTQPWQVVNKVVITTAGGDDQVIVGASVPVQVTVKAGNGNDGVFGFGPGKLIVYGGTGNDWIQQNGTGVLLAYGENGHDTIIGGPNNDIIYGGNHNDVLKGMAGNDKLYGQGGFDTIYAGAGFDYVDGACGQVDVYYVTPGQDRWVLDNRRGVYDIVYRFDPTDVAPPWTTQNGTLTVDWRQETSGAVIRATGPSSWEIQWNGSVWTLTGVSHFVFHGSAYGDSVDGTLFQGTTEMYGNGGSDTLRGGQARDVLFGGDGNDWLYGNAGNDDLTGNAGNDLHDGGAGADLLDAIDGVFGNDPLVFDGLDTVLRDPGGVLPNVLVVDDHTGDVTMQSSVISLMEVDMGVGGVFYSVYYAGVLQDPHPIRANGDYIDITVADTLGNLTFSSGLETKLVAAGVEVRKHTAPGGGGNPNFG
;
A
#
# COMPACT_ATOMS: atom_id res chain seq x y z
N MET A 1 -53.75 28.85 35.88
CA MET A 1 -54.03 28.33 37.24
C MET A 1 -54.73 26.98 37.07
N ILE A 2 -54.09 25.89 37.51
CA ILE A 2 -54.64 24.57 37.90
C ILE A 2 -55.81 23.97 37.06
N MET A 3 -55.48 22.89 36.33
CA MET A 3 -56.09 21.52 36.33
C MET A 3 -57.62 21.37 36.54
N SER A 4 -58.29 20.39 35.91
CA SER A 4 -58.00 18.96 36.15
C SER A 4 -58.75 17.97 35.23
N LEU A 5 -58.24 16.74 35.26
CA LEU A 5 -58.70 15.53 34.56
C LEU A 5 -59.59 14.68 35.50
N ASN A 6 -60.52 13.83 34.99
CA ASN A 6 -60.85 12.57 35.69
C ASN A 6 -61.59 11.49 34.84
N TRP A 7 -61.61 10.26 35.38
CA TRP A 7 -61.81 8.95 34.70
C TRP A 7 -62.95 8.07 35.30
N LEU A 8 -63.18 6.88 34.68
CA LEU A 8 -63.78 5.60 35.17
C LEU A 8 -65.33 5.45 35.30
N LEU A 9 -66.04 4.49 34.64
CA LEU A 9 -66.05 2.99 34.67
C LEU A 9 -66.60 2.35 35.99
N PRO A 10 -66.98 1.04 36.11
CA PRO A 10 -67.30 -0.06 35.14
C PRO A 10 -68.52 -0.98 35.58
N ILE A 11 -68.46 -2.31 35.27
CA ILE A 11 -69.26 -3.51 35.73
C ILE A 11 -70.42 -3.91 34.77
N ARG A 12 -70.69 -5.17 34.34
CA ARG A 12 -70.11 -6.57 34.34
C ARG A 12 -70.84 -7.38 33.22
N GLY A 13 -70.45 -8.57 32.70
CA GLY A 13 -69.21 -9.36 32.79
C GLY A 13 -69.40 -10.92 32.64
N ARG A 14 -68.64 -11.58 31.73
CA ARG A 14 -68.32 -13.05 31.57
C ARG A 14 -69.08 -13.96 30.55
N ARG A 15 -68.33 -14.54 29.58
CA ARG A 15 -67.88 -15.97 29.53
C ARG A 15 -66.78 -16.18 28.45
N ARG A 16 -66.01 -17.30 28.52
CA ARG A 16 -64.82 -17.65 27.69
C ARG A 16 -65.02 -18.97 26.91
N LYS A 17 -64.49 -19.10 25.67
CA LYS A 17 -63.45 -20.11 25.27
C LYS A 17 -63.08 -20.12 23.76
N LYS A 18 -61.76 -20.04 23.50
CA LYS A 18 -60.89 -20.55 22.39
C LYS A 18 -61.30 -20.51 20.89
N SER A 19 -60.26 -20.29 20.07
CA SER A 19 -60.21 -20.11 18.61
C SER A 19 -60.08 -21.40 17.78
N PRO A 20 -60.41 -21.33 16.47
CA PRO A 20 -59.50 -21.81 15.42
C PRO A 20 -59.35 -20.84 14.21
N ARG A 21 -58.33 -21.09 13.38
CA ARG A 21 -58.04 -20.54 12.03
C ARG A 21 -58.01 -21.73 11.02
N PRO A 22 -57.92 -21.58 9.68
CA PRO A 22 -58.20 -20.45 8.74
C PRO A 22 -59.04 -20.93 7.50
N THR A 23 -58.93 -20.22 6.35
CA THR A 23 -59.40 -20.54 4.96
C THR A 23 -60.88 -20.26 4.63
N ARG A 24 -61.27 -19.86 3.39
CA ARG A 24 -60.58 -19.41 2.15
C ARG A 24 -61.55 -18.48 1.35
N TRP A 25 -61.02 -17.44 0.70
CA TRP A 25 -61.47 -16.81 -0.58
C TRP A 25 -62.95 -16.41 -0.80
N ALA A 26 -63.15 -15.11 -1.05
CA ALA A 26 -64.08 -14.62 -2.08
C ALA A 26 -63.51 -13.34 -2.70
N GLN A 27 -63.35 -13.30 -4.02
CA GLN A 27 -63.02 -12.07 -4.75
C GLN A 27 -64.30 -11.25 -4.95
N THR A 28 -64.22 -9.93 -4.83
CA THR A 28 -65.16 -9.01 -5.47
C THR A 28 -64.36 -7.94 -6.17
N GLN A 29 -64.47 -7.88 -7.50
CA GLN A 29 -63.81 -6.84 -8.28
C GLN A 29 -64.44 -5.48 -7.97
N LEU A 30 -63.61 -4.50 -7.64
CA LEU A 30 -63.99 -3.09 -7.68
C LEU A 30 -63.44 -2.49 -8.98
N ARG A 31 -64.36 -2.13 -9.87
CA ARG A 31 -64.10 -1.53 -11.18
C ARG A 31 -63.55 -0.12 -10.94
N VAL A 32 -62.28 0.11 -11.27
CA VAL A 32 -61.67 1.45 -11.25
C VAL A 32 -61.85 2.06 -12.64
N GLU A 33 -62.63 3.13 -12.72
CA GLU A 33 -62.65 3.99 -13.90
C GLU A 33 -61.48 5.00 -13.80
N PRO A 34 -60.85 5.39 -14.92
CA PRO A 34 -59.68 6.24 -14.89
C PRO A 34 -60.08 7.66 -14.49
N LEU A 35 -59.60 8.12 -13.32
CA LEU A 35 -59.59 9.54 -12.99
C LEU A 35 -58.35 10.16 -13.63
N GLU A 36 -58.58 10.92 -14.70
CA GLU A 36 -57.60 11.87 -15.24
C GLU A 36 -57.26 12.95 -14.20
N GLU A 37 -56.08 13.55 -14.34
CA GLU A 37 -55.55 14.71 -13.59
C GLU A 37 -55.63 14.68 -12.05
N ARG A 38 -54.50 14.35 -11.41
CA ARG A 38 -54.20 14.77 -10.02
C ARG A 38 -52.78 15.31 -9.87
N THR A 39 -52.54 16.48 -10.44
CA THR A 39 -51.61 17.43 -9.82
C THR A 39 -52.24 18.00 -8.56
N LEU A 40 -51.54 17.88 -7.44
CA LEU A 40 -51.25 18.94 -6.47
C LEU A 40 -50.63 18.29 -5.23
N LEU A 41 -49.30 18.36 -5.18
CA LEU A 41 -48.58 18.45 -3.90
C LEU A 41 -48.90 19.81 -3.25
N SER A 42 -48.31 20.10 -2.10
CA SER A 42 -48.36 21.43 -1.46
C SER A 42 -48.13 22.57 -2.45
N VAL A 43 -48.71 23.74 -2.16
CA VAL A 43 -48.61 24.96 -2.98
C VAL A 43 -47.14 25.39 -3.11
N GLY A 44 -46.46 24.87 -4.13
CA GLY A 44 -45.02 25.01 -4.33
C GLY A 44 -44.41 23.89 -5.18
N VAL A 45 -44.80 22.63 -4.96
CA VAL A 45 -44.10 21.47 -5.55
C VAL A 45 -44.76 20.95 -6.84
N GLY A 46 -43.97 20.79 -7.90
CA GLY A 46 -44.39 20.27 -9.20
C GLY A 46 -43.40 19.26 -9.79
N LEU A 47 -43.89 18.08 -10.20
CA LEU A 47 -43.14 17.07 -10.93
C LEU A 47 -43.69 16.94 -12.36
N SER A 48 -42.82 16.94 -13.36
CA SER A 48 -43.20 16.71 -14.77
C SER A 48 -42.14 15.92 -15.52
N VAL A 49 -42.56 15.14 -16.52
CA VAL A 49 -41.64 14.46 -17.45
C VAL A 49 -42.03 14.82 -18.87
N ARG A 50 -41.10 15.37 -19.65
CA ARG A 50 -41.31 15.71 -21.07
C ARG A 50 -40.03 15.41 -21.87
N ASN A 51 -40.18 14.75 -23.02
CA ASN A 51 -39.09 14.42 -23.94
C ASN A 51 -37.88 13.73 -23.27
N GLY A 52 -38.13 12.85 -22.28
CA GLY A 52 -37.08 12.15 -21.53
C GLY A 52 -36.33 12.98 -20.49
N VAL A 53 -36.77 14.22 -20.22
CA VAL A 53 -36.30 15.04 -19.10
C VAL A 53 -37.35 14.99 -17.99
N ALA A 54 -36.95 14.55 -16.80
CA ALA A 54 -37.75 14.69 -15.59
C ALA A 54 -37.38 16.01 -14.88
N THR A 55 -38.37 16.82 -14.53
CA THR A 55 -38.19 18.09 -13.82
C THR A 55 -39.00 18.06 -12.54
N LEU A 56 -38.32 18.22 -11.40
CA LEU A 56 -38.90 18.45 -10.09
C LEU A 56 -38.61 19.91 -9.69
N ALA A 57 -39.64 20.66 -9.35
CA ALA A 57 -39.52 22.02 -8.85
C ALA A 57 -40.19 22.12 -7.48
N VAL A 58 -39.52 22.74 -6.52
CA VAL A 58 -39.99 23.02 -5.16
C VAL A 58 -39.93 24.55 -5.01
N ASN A 59 -41.09 25.20 -5.13
CA ASN A 59 -41.20 26.66 -5.17
C ASN A 59 -41.85 27.20 -3.90
N ASP A 60 -41.19 27.02 -2.76
CA ASP A 60 -41.48 27.74 -1.53
C ASP A 60 -40.20 28.34 -0.92
N ASN A 61 -40.31 28.89 0.29
CA ASN A 61 -39.20 29.51 1.02
C ASN A 61 -38.89 28.70 2.31
N ALA A 62 -39.13 27.40 2.31
CA ALA A 62 -38.91 26.50 3.43
C ALA A 62 -37.66 25.64 3.20
N ALA A 63 -37.09 25.08 4.27
CA ALA A 63 -36.06 24.05 4.15
C ALA A 63 -36.73 22.72 3.71
N ASN A 64 -36.35 22.19 2.55
CA ASN A 64 -36.89 20.97 1.96
C ASN A 64 -35.86 19.84 1.86
N HIS A 65 -36.28 18.59 2.01
CA HIS A 65 -35.46 17.41 1.73
C HIS A 65 -35.96 16.72 0.45
N VAL A 66 -35.16 16.80 -0.61
CA VAL A 66 -35.44 16.26 -1.95
C VAL A 66 -34.61 15.01 -2.24
N GLY A 67 -35.24 13.93 -2.65
CA GLY A 67 -34.57 12.68 -3.01
C GLY A 67 -34.87 12.21 -4.44
N VAL A 68 -33.87 11.62 -5.12
CA VAL A 68 -34.03 10.91 -6.40
C VAL A 68 -33.32 9.56 -6.35
N GLU A 69 -34.02 8.47 -6.65
CA GLU A 69 -33.47 7.11 -6.70
C GLU A 69 -33.96 6.30 -7.91
N LYS A 70 -33.30 5.16 -8.19
CA LYS A 70 -33.67 4.23 -9.28
C LYS A 70 -33.38 2.74 -8.96
N PRO A 71 -33.76 2.20 -7.78
CA PRO A 71 -33.26 0.92 -7.28
C PRO A 71 -33.73 -0.32 -8.06
N ASP A 72 -34.86 -0.24 -8.78
CA ASP A 72 -35.47 -1.32 -9.57
C ASP A 72 -35.63 -0.95 -11.06
N GLY A 73 -34.83 0.00 -11.53
CA GLY A 73 -34.90 0.53 -12.89
C GLY A 73 -35.97 1.61 -13.09
N VAL A 74 -36.87 1.82 -12.12
CA VAL A 74 -37.89 2.88 -12.13
C VAL A 74 -37.40 4.08 -11.32
N TYR A 75 -37.51 5.28 -11.88
CA TYR A 75 -37.17 6.50 -11.15
C TYR A 75 -38.24 6.85 -10.12
N ARG A 76 -37.77 7.25 -8.94
CA ARG A 76 -38.61 7.72 -7.84
C ARG A 76 -38.11 9.08 -7.35
N PHE A 77 -39.05 9.94 -6.97
CA PHE A 77 -38.79 11.30 -6.48
C PHE A 77 -39.49 11.49 -5.13
N SER A 78 -38.84 12.15 -4.17
CA SER A 78 -39.46 12.50 -2.87
C SER A 78 -39.16 13.94 -2.48
N VAL A 79 -40.07 14.53 -1.71
CA VAL A 79 -39.94 15.85 -1.05
C VAL A 79 -40.58 15.72 0.34
N ASP A 80 -39.82 16.07 1.40
CA ASP A 80 -40.11 16.16 2.85
C ASP A 80 -40.83 15.00 3.55
N SER A 81 -41.98 14.62 3.01
CA SER A 81 -42.85 13.55 3.45
C SER A 81 -42.22 12.16 3.43
N GLY A 82 -41.06 11.99 2.77
CA GLY A 82 -40.46 10.69 2.47
C GLY A 82 -41.31 9.81 1.53
N VAL A 83 -42.43 10.31 1.01
CA VAL A 83 -43.33 9.56 0.12
C VAL A 83 -42.81 9.65 -1.31
N TRP A 84 -42.26 8.54 -1.78
CA TRP A 84 -41.73 8.42 -3.13
C TRP A 84 -42.83 8.39 -4.20
N GLN A 85 -42.87 9.44 -5.03
CA GLN A 85 -43.64 9.52 -6.27
C GLN A 85 -42.94 8.65 -7.34
N THR A 86 -43.66 7.69 -7.92
CA THR A 86 -43.15 6.82 -9.00
C THR A 86 -43.68 7.24 -10.37
N GLN A 87 -42.81 7.22 -11.38
CA GLN A 87 -43.15 7.55 -12.77
C GLN A 87 -43.10 6.28 -13.64
N PRO A 88 -44.24 5.64 -13.96
CA PRO A 88 -44.25 4.46 -14.81
C PRO A 88 -44.21 4.85 -16.31
N TRP A 89 -43.44 4.09 -17.10
CA TRP A 89 -43.41 4.12 -18.58
C TRP A 89 -42.70 5.29 -19.31
N GLN A 90 -41.80 6.03 -18.67
CA GLN A 90 -40.94 7.03 -19.36
C GLN A 90 -39.45 6.68 -19.23
N VAL A 91 -38.71 6.70 -20.34
CA VAL A 91 -37.25 6.65 -20.32
C VAL A 91 -36.74 8.03 -19.94
N VAL A 92 -36.23 8.19 -18.72
CA VAL A 92 -35.60 9.43 -18.24
C VAL A 92 -34.10 9.36 -18.55
N ASN A 93 -33.65 10.29 -19.40
CA ASN A 93 -32.25 10.46 -19.82
C ASN A 93 -31.56 11.61 -19.08
N LYS A 94 -32.34 12.51 -18.48
CA LYS A 94 -31.86 13.64 -17.68
C LYS A 94 -32.86 13.98 -16.57
N VAL A 95 -32.35 14.34 -15.40
CA VAL A 95 -33.14 14.90 -14.30
C VAL A 95 -32.76 16.38 -14.10
N VAL A 96 -33.75 17.21 -13.79
CA VAL A 96 -33.59 18.59 -13.33
C VAL A 96 -34.33 18.73 -12.00
N ILE A 97 -33.65 19.26 -11.00
CA ILE A 97 -34.19 19.61 -9.69
C ILE A 97 -33.98 21.11 -9.53
N THR A 98 -35.02 21.82 -9.11
CA THR A 98 -34.94 23.22 -8.72
C THR A 98 -35.62 23.35 -7.37
N THR A 99 -34.89 23.71 -6.35
CA THR A 99 -35.44 24.26 -5.11
C THR A 99 -35.36 25.80 -5.19
N ALA A 100 -35.94 26.54 -4.23
CA ALA A 100 -36.22 27.97 -4.42
C ALA A 100 -35.63 28.85 -3.33
N GLY A 101 -35.99 28.63 -2.06
CA GLY A 101 -35.26 29.21 -0.95
C GLY A 101 -35.61 28.56 0.38
N GLY A 102 -34.77 28.81 1.38
CA GLY A 102 -34.68 27.97 2.58
C GLY A 102 -33.48 27.02 2.46
N ASP A 103 -33.00 26.50 3.58
CA ASP A 103 -31.83 25.62 3.61
C ASP A 103 -32.22 24.19 3.16
N ASP A 104 -32.05 23.89 1.88
CA ASP A 104 -32.52 22.67 1.23
C ASP A 104 -31.48 21.52 1.29
N GLN A 105 -31.92 20.27 1.21
CA GLN A 105 -31.05 19.11 1.00
C GLN A 105 -31.50 18.30 -0.21
N VAL A 106 -30.58 18.01 -1.15
CA VAL A 106 -30.86 17.28 -2.39
C VAL A 106 -29.96 16.04 -2.48
N ILE A 107 -30.56 14.85 -2.43
CA ILE A 107 -29.85 13.57 -2.47
C ILE A 107 -30.11 12.85 -3.80
N VAL A 108 -29.05 12.57 -4.55
CA VAL A 108 -29.07 11.83 -5.82
C VAL A 108 -28.49 10.43 -5.61
N GLY A 109 -29.35 9.42 -5.53
CA GLY A 109 -29.00 8.07 -5.11
C GLY A 109 -28.11 7.29 -6.08
N ALA A 110 -27.38 6.31 -5.54
CA ALA A 110 -26.32 5.55 -6.24
C ALA A 110 -26.74 4.80 -7.51
N SER A 111 -28.03 4.52 -7.67
CA SER A 111 -28.59 3.82 -8.83
C SER A 111 -28.93 4.73 -10.02
N VAL A 112 -28.68 6.05 -9.93
CA VAL A 112 -29.00 7.05 -10.95
C VAL A 112 -27.82 7.24 -11.94
N PRO A 113 -27.91 6.73 -13.19
CA PRO A 113 -26.78 6.71 -14.13
C PRO A 113 -26.87 7.82 -15.20
N VAL A 114 -27.70 8.84 -14.96
CA VAL A 114 -28.03 9.89 -15.94
C VAL A 114 -27.49 11.24 -15.49
N GLN A 115 -27.47 12.20 -16.42
CA GLN A 115 -27.20 13.58 -16.03
C GLN A 115 -28.29 14.08 -15.07
N VAL A 116 -27.90 14.55 -13.90
CA VAL A 116 -28.76 15.29 -12.97
C VAL A 116 -28.30 16.75 -12.95
N THR A 117 -29.24 17.68 -12.89
CA THR A 117 -28.94 19.11 -12.75
C THR A 117 -29.75 19.66 -11.59
N VAL A 118 -29.07 20.10 -10.53
CA VAL A 118 -29.66 20.71 -9.34
C VAL A 118 -29.44 22.22 -9.41
N LYS A 119 -30.45 22.98 -9.00
CA LYS A 119 -30.39 24.42 -8.71
C LYS A 119 -30.97 24.60 -7.32
N ALA A 120 -30.15 24.99 -6.36
CA ALA A 120 -30.54 24.94 -4.95
C ALA A 120 -31.28 26.25 -4.54
N GLY A 121 -30.75 27.40 -4.93
CA GLY A 121 -31.48 28.67 -4.91
C GLY A 121 -30.95 29.63 -3.84
N ASN A 122 -31.79 29.93 -2.84
CA ASN A 122 -31.43 30.87 -1.77
C ASN A 122 -31.49 30.17 -0.40
N GLY A 123 -30.37 29.66 0.09
CA GLY A 123 -30.28 28.90 1.34
C GLY A 123 -28.85 28.50 1.62
N ASN A 124 -28.62 27.78 2.72
CA ASN A 124 -27.38 27.04 2.92
C ASN A 124 -27.65 25.58 2.53
N ASP A 125 -27.47 25.26 1.26
CA ASP A 125 -28.05 24.08 0.63
C ASP A 125 -27.06 22.91 0.55
N GLY A 126 -27.53 21.69 0.84
CA GLY A 126 -26.73 20.47 0.84
C GLY A 126 -27.04 19.55 -0.35
N VAL A 127 -26.17 19.48 -1.35
CA VAL A 127 -26.36 18.66 -2.56
C VAL A 127 -25.40 17.48 -2.59
N PHE A 128 -25.93 16.26 -2.45
CA PHE A 128 -25.15 15.03 -2.31
C PHE A 128 -25.41 14.05 -3.47
N GLY A 129 -24.39 13.87 -4.31
CA GLY A 129 -24.34 12.85 -5.36
C GLY A 129 -23.82 11.51 -4.85
N PHE A 130 -24.43 10.41 -5.30
CA PHE A 130 -23.93 9.04 -5.10
C PHE A 130 -23.91 8.22 -6.40
N GLY A 131 -24.57 8.69 -7.46
CA GLY A 131 -24.74 7.96 -8.72
C GLY A 131 -23.57 8.08 -9.69
N PRO A 132 -23.37 7.12 -10.61
CA PRO A 132 -22.33 7.14 -11.65
C PRO A 132 -22.64 8.11 -12.82
N GLY A 133 -23.77 8.82 -12.78
CA GLY A 133 -24.12 9.83 -13.77
C GLY A 133 -23.41 11.17 -13.56
N LYS A 134 -23.49 12.08 -14.55
CA LYS A 134 -22.97 13.44 -14.38
C LYS A 134 -23.88 14.26 -13.45
N LEU A 135 -23.38 14.72 -12.33
CA LEU A 135 -24.04 15.70 -11.48
C LEU A 135 -23.64 17.11 -11.93
N ILE A 136 -24.62 17.99 -12.11
CA ILE A 136 -24.40 19.42 -12.31
C ILE A 136 -25.13 20.15 -11.19
N VAL A 137 -24.45 21.05 -10.49
CA VAL A 137 -25.03 21.80 -9.36
C VAL A 137 -24.78 23.28 -9.55
N TYR A 138 -25.83 24.06 -9.31
CA TYR A 138 -25.77 25.49 -9.04
C TYR A 138 -26.27 25.63 -7.61
N GLY A 139 -25.42 26.12 -6.71
CA GLY A 139 -25.77 26.43 -5.32
C GLY A 139 -26.74 27.60 -5.30
N GLY A 140 -26.23 28.82 -5.22
CA GLY A 140 -26.95 30.03 -5.59
C GLY A 140 -26.60 31.22 -4.69
N THR A 141 -27.29 31.36 -3.55
CA THR A 141 -26.95 32.33 -2.51
C THR A 141 -27.08 31.76 -1.11
N GLY A 142 -26.00 31.84 -0.34
CA GLY A 142 -25.84 31.25 0.99
C GLY A 142 -24.67 30.24 0.96
N ASN A 143 -24.37 29.61 2.09
CA ASN A 143 -23.16 28.80 2.22
C ASN A 143 -23.46 27.33 1.91
N ASP A 144 -23.20 26.91 0.68
CA ASP A 144 -23.65 25.62 0.16
C ASP A 144 -22.64 24.49 0.38
N TRP A 145 -23.13 23.28 0.60
CA TRP A 145 -22.33 22.05 0.65
C TRP A 145 -22.66 21.18 -0.57
N ILE A 146 -21.73 21.09 -1.52
CA ILE A 146 -21.89 20.28 -2.73
C ILE A 146 -20.88 19.12 -2.68
N GLN A 147 -21.34 17.87 -2.78
CA GLN A 147 -20.43 16.72 -2.69
C GLN A 147 -20.82 15.55 -3.61
N GLN A 148 -19.85 15.05 -4.39
CA GLN A 148 -19.99 13.84 -5.20
C GLN A 148 -19.35 12.63 -4.49
N ASN A 149 -20.15 11.87 -3.74
CA ASN A 149 -19.72 10.62 -3.10
C ASN A 149 -19.76 9.41 -4.05
N GLY A 150 -20.30 9.56 -5.26
CA GLY A 150 -20.42 8.51 -6.26
C GLY A 150 -19.27 8.49 -7.27
N THR A 151 -19.23 7.45 -8.11
CA THR A 151 -18.31 7.36 -9.27
C THR A 151 -18.79 8.18 -10.48
N GLY A 152 -19.59 9.23 -10.25
CA GLY A 152 -20.01 10.17 -11.27
C GLY A 152 -18.99 11.30 -11.48
N VAL A 153 -19.26 12.16 -12.46
CA VAL A 153 -18.52 13.41 -12.69
C VAL A 153 -19.34 14.58 -12.15
N LEU A 154 -18.71 15.51 -11.44
CA LEU A 154 -19.26 16.75 -10.94
C LEU A 154 -18.98 17.93 -11.90
N LEU A 155 -19.98 18.80 -12.06
CA LEU A 155 -19.80 20.18 -12.51
C LEU A 155 -20.55 21.08 -11.52
N ALA A 156 -19.82 21.75 -10.63
CA ALA A 156 -20.40 22.54 -9.55
C ALA A 156 -20.07 24.04 -9.71
N TYR A 157 -21.05 24.86 -9.34
CA TYR A 157 -20.93 26.31 -9.14
C TYR A 157 -21.53 26.60 -7.77
N GLY A 158 -20.78 27.15 -6.82
CA GLY A 158 -21.31 27.62 -5.54
C GLY A 158 -22.12 28.92 -5.69
N GLU A 159 -21.56 29.85 -6.49
CA GLU A 159 -22.12 31.14 -6.89
C GLU A 159 -21.94 32.29 -5.86
N ASN A 160 -22.70 32.36 -4.76
CA ASN A 160 -22.53 33.42 -3.75
C ASN A 160 -22.65 32.92 -2.30
N GLY A 161 -21.51 32.63 -1.68
CA GLY A 161 -21.47 32.28 -0.27
C GLY A 161 -20.09 31.82 0.14
N HIS A 162 -20.02 31.21 1.32
CA HIS A 162 -18.82 30.48 1.75
C HIS A 162 -19.04 29.00 1.52
N ASP A 163 -18.76 28.55 0.30
CA ASP A 163 -19.20 27.27 -0.22
C ASP A 163 -18.17 26.17 0.04
N THR A 164 -18.64 24.95 0.27
CA THR A 164 -17.80 23.75 0.42
C THR A 164 -18.14 22.77 -0.69
N ILE A 165 -17.21 22.61 -1.64
CA ILE A 165 -17.42 21.79 -2.84
C ILE A 165 -16.39 20.66 -2.89
N ILE A 166 -16.86 19.42 -2.93
CA ILE A 166 -16.05 18.21 -2.90
C ILE A 166 -16.39 17.34 -4.12
N GLY A 167 -15.39 17.14 -4.98
CA GLY A 167 -15.44 16.26 -6.14
C GLY A 167 -15.49 14.77 -5.78
N GLY A 168 -15.54 13.95 -6.83
CA GLY A 168 -15.50 12.50 -6.75
C GLY A 168 -14.17 11.91 -7.24
N PRO A 169 -14.15 10.61 -7.62
CA PRO A 169 -12.97 9.94 -8.14
C PRO A 169 -12.83 10.05 -9.68
N ASN A 170 -13.33 11.13 -10.28
CA ASN A 170 -13.23 11.39 -11.71
C ASN A 170 -12.94 12.87 -11.98
N ASN A 171 -12.46 13.16 -13.20
CA ASN A 171 -12.18 14.50 -13.71
C ASN A 171 -13.37 15.47 -13.60
N ASP A 172 -13.37 16.25 -12.54
CA ASP A 172 -14.43 17.16 -12.13
C ASP A 172 -14.13 18.62 -12.51
N ILE A 173 -15.16 19.45 -12.46
CA ILE A 173 -15.03 20.89 -12.70
C ILE A 173 -15.79 21.63 -11.60
N ILE A 174 -15.05 22.39 -10.80
CA ILE A 174 -15.56 23.09 -9.63
C ILE A 174 -15.27 24.58 -9.78
N TYR A 175 -16.31 25.39 -9.62
CA TYR A 175 -16.23 26.84 -9.43
C TYR A 175 -16.77 27.14 -8.03
N GLY A 176 -15.98 27.81 -7.19
CA GLY A 176 -16.44 28.37 -5.92
C GLY A 176 -17.47 29.47 -6.18
N GLY A 177 -17.01 30.71 -6.28
CA GLY A 177 -17.86 31.83 -6.65
C GLY A 177 -17.38 33.15 -6.09
N ASN A 178 -18.24 33.81 -5.31
CA ASN A 178 -17.88 34.99 -4.55
C ASN A 178 -17.86 34.65 -3.06
N HIS A 179 -16.92 35.28 -2.34
CA HIS A 179 -16.49 35.00 -0.96
C HIS A 179 -15.54 33.80 -0.86
N ASN A 180 -15.25 33.33 0.36
CA ASN A 180 -14.14 32.44 0.65
C ASN A 180 -14.61 30.98 0.67
N ASP A 181 -14.17 30.19 -0.30
CA ASP A 181 -14.66 28.84 -0.54
C ASP A 181 -13.65 27.75 -0.15
N VAL A 182 -14.14 26.52 0.03
CA VAL A 182 -13.34 25.32 0.27
C VAL A 182 -13.60 24.33 -0.85
N LEU A 183 -12.63 24.16 -1.75
CA LEU A 183 -12.74 23.32 -2.93
C LEU A 183 -11.84 22.08 -2.79
N LYS A 184 -12.35 20.90 -3.15
CA LYS A 184 -11.58 19.64 -3.17
C LYS A 184 -11.83 18.87 -4.46
N GLY A 185 -10.80 18.59 -5.25
CA GLY A 185 -10.90 17.74 -6.44
C GLY A 185 -11.13 16.27 -6.08
N MET A 186 -10.26 15.77 -5.18
CA MET A 186 -10.18 14.39 -4.66
C MET A 186 -9.29 13.49 -5.53
N ALA A 187 -9.80 12.89 -6.60
CA ALA A 187 -8.98 12.05 -7.49
C ALA A 187 -9.48 12.12 -8.93
N GLY A 188 -8.59 12.41 -9.87
CA GLY A 188 -8.96 12.73 -11.24
C GLY A 188 -7.98 13.73 -11.83
N ASN A 189 -8.27 14.22 -13.04
CA ASN A 189 -7.59 15.39 -13.57
C ASN A 189 -8.60 16.54 -13.59
N ASP A 190 -8.65 17.27 -12.49
CA ASP A 190 -9.72 18.18 -12.11
C ASP A 190 -9.45 19.62 -12.54
N LYS A 191 -10.50 20.45 -12.45
CA LYS A 191 -10.41 21.89 -12.70
C LYS A 191 -11.08 22.65 -11.57
N LEU A 192 -10.27 23.29 -10.75
CA LEU A 192 -10.68 23.98 -9.54
C LEU A 192 -10.47 25.50 -9.74
N TYR A 193 -11.57 26.25 -9.69
CA TYR A 193 -11.61 27.69 -9.83
C TYR A 193 -12.17 28.34 -8.57
N GLY A 194 -11.34 29.02 -7.78
CA GLY A 194 -11.80 29.75 -6.58
C GLY A 194 -12.73 30.91 -6.92
N GLN A 195 -12.23 31.77 -7.81
CA GLN A 195 -12.84 32.95 -8.40
C GLN A 195 -12.74 34.23 -7.56
N GLY A 196 -13.31 34.27 -6.34
CA GLY A 196 -13.77 35.54 -5.76
C GLY A 196 -13.67 35.70 -4.24
N GLY A 197 -12.61 35.20 -3.59
CA GLY A 197 -12.37 35.43 -2.16
C GLY A 197 -10.94 35.14 -1.72
N PHE A 198 -10.81 34.68 -0.46
CA PHE A 198 -9.64 33.96 0.04
C PHE A 198 -9.96 32.45 0.03
N ASP A 199 -9.64 31.76 -1.05
CA ASP A 199 -10.09 30.38 -1.26
C ASP A 199 -9.10 29.35 -0.73
N THR A 200 -9.60 28.21 -0.24
CA THR A 200 -8.80 27.06 0.16
C THR A 200 -9.05 25.90 -0.79
N ILE A 201 -8.05 25.58 -1.62
CA ILE A 201 -8.18 24.59 -2.69
C ILE A 201 -7.27 23.40 -2.41
N TYR A 202 -7.85 22.20 -2.38
CA TYR A 202 -7.17 20.92 -2.32
C TYR A 202 -7.33 20.26 -3.70
N ALA A 203 -6.22 20.10 -4.42
CA ALA A 203 -6.24 19.45 -5.73
C ALA A 203 -6.63 17.96 -5.57
N GLY A 204 -5.82 17.24 -4.80
CA GLY A 204 -5.92 15.80 -4.63
C GLY A 204 -5.05 15.07 -5.64
N ALA A 205 -5.40 13.82 -5.93
CA ALA A 205 -4.55 12.92 -6.70
C ALA A 205 -4.82 12.98 -8.21
N GLY A 206 -3.91 13.58 -8.97
CA GLY A 206 -3.84 13.45 -10.42
C GLY A 206 -3.00 14.52 -11.12
N PHE A 207 -3.50 15.06 -12.24
CA PHE A 207 -2.87 16.16 -12.98
C PHE A 207 -3.85 17.33 -13.08
N ASP A 208 -3.93 18.12 -12.01
CA ASP A 208 -5.01 19.09 -11.84
C ASP A 208 -4.71 20.45 -12.43
N TYR A 209 -5.77 21.22 -12.68
CA TYR A 209 -5.72 22.64 -13.00
C TYR A 209 -6.33 23.46 -11.86
N VAL A 210 -5.52 24.26 -11.18
CA VAL A 210 -5.94 25.10 -10.05
C VAL A 210 -5.76 26.59 -10.38
N ASP A 211 -6.80 27.40 -10.16
CA ASP A 211 -6.82 28.83 -10.47
C ASP A 211 -7.77 29.57 -9.51
N GLY A 212 -7.25 30.12 -8.42
CA GLY A 212 -8.04 30.94 -7.47
C GLY A 212 -8.56 32.25 -8.08
N ALA A 213 -8.02 32.66 -9.22
CA ALA A 213 -8.30 33.92 -9.90
C ALA A 213 -7.86 35.16 -9.09
N CYS A 214 -8.68 36.23 -9.01
CA CYS A 214 -8.20 37.53 -8.55
C CYS A 214 -9.09 38.21 -7.51
N GLY A 215 -8.59 38.30 -6.28
CA GLY A 215 -9.20 39.12 -5.23
C GLY A 215 -8.29 39.33 -4.03
N GLN A 216 -7.78 38.22 -3.49
CA GLN A 216 -7.17 38.11 -2.16
C GLN A 216 -6.08 37.00 -2.15
N VAL A 217 -5.65 36.50 -0.98
CA VAL A 217 -4.59 35.46 -0.89
C VAL A 217 -5.24 34.07 -0.85
N ASP A 218 -5.06 33.28 -1.89
CA ASP A 218 -5.56 31.91 -1.89
C ASP A 218 -4.55 30.93 -1.27
N VAL A 219 -5.04 29.79 -0.79
CA VAL A 219 -4.23 28.68 -0.27
C VAL A 219 -4.46 27.45 -1.13
N TYR A 220 -3.42 27.02 -1.84
CA TYR A 220 -3.44 25.82 -2.66
C TYR A 220 -2.66 24.69 -1.98
N TYR A 221 -3.30 23.53 -1.86
CA TYR A 221 -2.69 22.26 -1.52
C TYR A 221 -2.64 21.42 -2.81
N VAL A 222 -1.43 21.12 -3.29
CA VAL A 222 -1.17 20.49 -4.59
C VAL A 222 -0.14 19.39 -4.48
N THR A 223 -0.23 18.39 -5.36
CA THR A 223 0.74 17.31 -5.46
C THR A 223 2.06 17.81 -6.07
N PRO A 224 3.22 17.36 -5.56
CA PRO A 224 4.51 17.82 -6.06
C PRO A 224 4.80 17.30 -7.48
N GLY A 225 4.64 18.19 -8.46
CA GLY A 225 5.15 18.00 -9.83
C GLY A 225 4.17 17.39 -10.84
N GLN A 226 2.93 17.10 -10.42
CA GLN A 226 1.87 16.65 -11.32
C GLN A 226 0.94 17.84 -11.68
N ASP A 227 0.53 18.62 -10.67
CA ASP A 227 -0.46 19.68 -10.86
C ASP A 227 0.05 20.93 -11.58
N ARG A 228 -0.89 21.62 -12.24
CA ARG A 228 -0.72 22.94 -12.83
C ARG A 228 -1.59 23.95 -12.09
N TRP A 229 -0.96 24.78 -11.27
CA TRP A 229 -1.61 25.93 -10.64
C TRP A 229 -1.29 27.25 -11.39
N VAL A 230 -2.21 28.21 -11.29
CA VAL A 230 -2.03 29.61 -11.71
C VAL A 230 -1.70 30.44 -10.48
N LEU A 231 -0.59 31.16 -10.51
CA LEU A 231 -0.24 32.19 -9.52
C LEU A 231 -0.67 33.56 -10.05
N ASP A 232 -1.61 34.25 -9.39
CA ASP A 232 -1.98 35.61 -9.82
C ASP A 232 -1.23 36.68 -9.03
N ASN A 233 -0.01 36.99 -9.46
CA ASN A 233 0.86 38.04 -8.89
C ASN A 233 0.33 39.48 -9.13
N ARG A 234 -0.99 39.70 -9.20
CA ARG A 234 -1.60 41.02 -9.42
C ARG A 234 -1.73 41.79 -8.11
N ARG A 235 -1.40 43.09 -8.17
CA ARG A 235 -1.58 44.07 -7.08
C ARG A 235 -0.78 43.83 -5.79
N GLY A 236 0.21 42.92 -5.80
CA GLY A 236 1.12 42.70 -4.65
C GLY A 236 0.52 41.85 -3.54
N VAL A 237 -0.52 41.09 -3.85
CA VAL A 237 -1.05 39.97 -3.08
C VAL A 237 -0.36 38.70 -3.64
N TYR A 238 -0.06 37.72 -2.79
CA TYR A 238 0.64 36.49 -3.17
C TYR A 238 -0.07 35.27 -2.61
N ASP A 239 -0.39 34.32 -3.48
CA ASP A 239 -0.99 33.03 -3.12
C ASP A 239 0.00 32.16 -2.34
N ILE A 240 -0.52 31.31 -1.44
CA ILE A 240 0.26 30.37 -0.64
C ILE A 240 0.10 28.97 -1.23
N VAL A 241 1.20 28.37 -1.71
CA VAL A 241 1.18 27.03 -2.32
C VAL A 241 1.93 26.03 -1.45
N TYR A 242 1.18 25.11 -0.84
CA TYR A 242 1.70 23.91 -0.20
C TYR A 242 1.82 22.79 -1.23
N ARG A 243 3.05 22.34 -1.51
CA ARG A 243 3.33 21.21 -2.42
C ARG A 243 3.18 19.84 -1.74
N PHE A 244 2.26 19.76 -0.80
CA PHE A 244 1.93 18.57 -0.04
C PHE A 244 0.48 18.74 0.40
N ASP A 245 -0.43 17.93 -0.13
CA ASP A 245 -1.79 17.89 0.35
C ASP A 245 -1.82 17.08 1.66
N PRO A 246 -2.28 17.65 2.80
CA PRO A 246 -2.35 16.93 4.07
C PRO A 246 -3.41 15.81 4.09
N THR A 247 -4.20 15.65 3.03
CA THR A 247 -5.18 14.57 2.86
C THR A 247 -4.71 13.45 1.93
N ASP A 248 -3.68 13.68 1.10
CA ASP A 248 -2.98 12.61 0.42
C ASP A 248 -2.03 11.90 1.38
N VAL A 249 -2.19 10.57 1.48
CA VAL A 249 -1.10 9.74 1.99
C VAL A 249 -0.05 9.72 0.89
N ALA A 250 1.09 10.36 1.12
CA ALA A 250 2.21 10.26 0.19
C ALA A 250 2.57 8.78 -0.01
N PRO A 251 2.81 8.34 -1.25
CA PRO A 251 3.19 6.95 -1.49
C PRO A 251 4.47 6.63 -0.69
N PRO A 252 4.62 5.42 -0.14
CA PRO A 252 5.81 4.98 0.59
C PRO A 252 7.02 4.74 -0.34
N TRP A 253 7.19 5.56 -1.38
CA TRP A 253 8.36 5.52 -2.26
C TRP A 253 8.69 6.86 -2.88
N THR A 254 9.96 7.03 -3.23
CA THR A 254 10.49 8.18 -3.99
C THR A 254 11.36 7.70 -5.14
N THR A 255 11.48 8.52 -6.19
CA THR A 255 12.42 8.28 -7.29
C THR A 255 13.35 9.47 -7.48
N GLN A 256 14.66 9.22 -7.47
CA GLN A 256 15.68 10.25 -7.64
C GLN A 256 16.87 9.70 -8.43
N ASN A 257 17.22 10.33 -9.55
CA ASN A 257 18.40 10.01 -10.37
C ASN A 257 18.53 8.53 -10.80
N GLY A 258 17.42 7.81 -10.94
CA GLY A 258 17.39 6.38 -11.27
C GLY A 258 17.33 5.44 -10.05
N THR A 259 17.49 5.96 -8.83
CA THR A 259 17.20 5.23 -7.61
C THR A 259 15.69 5.26 -7.32
N LEU A 260 15.10 4.09 -7.08
CA LEU A 260 13.78 3.93 -6.47
C LEU A 260 13.98 3.55 -5.00
N THR A 261 13.57 4.39 -4.07
CA THR A 261 13.61 4.09 -2.62
C THR A 261 12.19 3.88 -2.12
N VAL A 262 11.93 2.72 -1.52
CA VAL A 262 10.66 2.31 -0.92
C VAL A 262 10.83 2.22 0.61
N ASP A 263 9.91 2.79 1.37
CA ASP A 263 9.92 2.85 2.83
C ASP A 263 8.58 2.36 3.40
N TRP A 264 8.48 1.04 3.59
CA TRP A 264 7.30 0.31 4.05
C TRP A 264 7.21 0.21 5.59
N ARG A 265 8.15 0.81 6.33
CA ARG A 265 8.30 0.66 7.81
C ARG A 265 7.10 1.11 8.63
N GLN A 266 6.20 1.91 8.07
CA GLN A 266 4.99 2.41 8.73
C GLN A 266 3.70 1.71 8.26
N GLU A 267 3.79 0.79 7.30
CA GLU A 267 2.64 0.10 6.73
C GLU A 267 2.15 -1.02 7.64
N THR A 268 0.82 -1.23 7.67
CA THR A 268 0.18 -2.23 8.55
C THR A 268 0.05 -3.62 7.91
N SER A 269 0.83 -3.88 6.86
CA SER A 269 0.83 -5.12 6.09
C SER A 269 2.10 -5.26 5.28
N GLY A 270 2.53 -6.50 5.05
CA GLY A 270 3.69 -6.79 4.23
C GLY A 270 3.57 -6.27 2.78
N ALA A 271 4.70 -5.86 2.22
CA ALA A 271 4.88 -5.39 0.87
C ALA A 271 4.72 -6.54 -0.14
N VAL A 272 4.16 -6.23 -1.31
CA VAL A 272 4.19 -7.12 -2.47
C VAL A 272 4.74 -6.32 -3.65
N ILE A 273 6.02 -6.53 -3.94
CA ILE A 273 6.82 -5.76 -4.89
C ILE A 273 7.55 -6.72 -5.83
N ARG A 274 7.61 -6.40 -7.12
CA ARG A 274 8.30 -7.24 -8.11
C ARG A 274 8.90 -6.45 -9.26
N ALA A 275 10.08 -6.84 -9.70
CA ALA A 275 10.63 -6.44 -10.98
C ALA A 275 9.74 -6.98 -12.11
N THR A 276 9.48 -6.14 -13.10
CA THR A 276 8.69 -6.47 -14.30
C THR A 276 9.56 -6.52 -15.56
N GLY A 277 10.84 -6.20 -15.42
CA GLY A 277 11.82 -6.07 -16.49
C GLY A 277 13.12 -5.46 -15.98
N PRO A 278 14.11 -5.25 -16.88
CA PRO A 278 15.49 -4.95 -16.51
C PRO A 278 15.68 -3.63 -15.75
N SER A 279 14.72 -2.70 -15.87
CA SER A 279 14.75 -1.38 -15.24
C SER A 279 13.36 -0.93 -14.77
N SER A 280 12.48 -1.88 -14.44
CA SER A 280 11.08 -1.60 -14.08
C SER A 280 10.57 -2.45 -12.93
N TRP A 281 9.79 -1.82 -12.05
CA TRP A 281 9.26 -2.39 -10.82
C TRP A 281 7.75 -2.16 -10.72
N GLU A 282 7.06 -3.08 -10.07
CA GLU A 282 5.63 -3.03 -9.78
C GLU A 282 5.43 -3.09 -8.25
N ILE A 283 4.71 -2.12 -7.71
CA ILE A 283 4.38 -2.01 -6.27
C ILE A 283 2.86 -2.10 -6.10
N GLN A 284 2.39 -2.97 -5.21
CA GLN A 284 0.97 -3.06 -4.84
C GLN A 284 0.72 -2.23 -3.58
N TRP A 285 -0.07 -1.16 -3.69
CA TRP A 285 -0.34 -0.25 -2.57
C TRP A 285 -1.73 0.37 -2.68
N ASN A 286 -2.45 0.46 -1.54
CA ASN A 286 -3.82 0.96 -1.44
C ASN A 286 -4.79 0.37 -2.50
N GLY A 287 -4.68 -0.94 -2.76
CA GLY A 287 -5.51 -1.65 -3.73
C GLY A 287 -5.22 -1.34 -5.20
N SER A 288 -4.19 -0.54 -5.48
CA SER A 288 -3.73 -0.17 -6.82
C SER A 288 -2.35 -0.77 -7.11
N VAL A 289 -2.01 -0.84 -8.40
CA VAL A 289 -0.75 -1.41 -8.90
C VAL A 289 0.03 -0.32 -9.61
N TRP A 290 1.24 -0.03 -9.14
CA TRP A 290 2.08 1.08 -9.60
C TRP A 290 3.30 0.56 -10.34
N THR A 291 3.44 0.88 -11.64
CA THR A 291 4.62 0.52 -12.44
C THR A 291 5.58 1.69 -12.53
N LEU A 292 6.80 1.50 -12.01
CA LEU A 292 7.91 2.44 -12.12
C LEU A 292 8.92 1.94 -13.16
N THR A 293 9.54 2.84 -13.91
CA THR A 293 10.47 2.51 -15.01
C THR A 293 11.66 3.46 -15.03
N GLY A 294 12.76 3.04 -15.67
CA GLY A 294 14.01 3.81 -15.66
C GLY A 294 14.76 3.70 -14.33
N VAL A 295 14.47 2.66 -13.54
CA VAL A 295 15.15 2.35 -12.29
C VAL A 295 16.50 1.67 -12.61
N SER A 296 17.58 2.19 -12.05
CA SER A 296 18.94 1.63 -12.13
C SER A 296 19.46 1.12 -10.80
N HIS A 297 18.84 1.54 -9.70
CA HIS A 297 19.11 1.08 -8.35
C HIS A 297 17.81 1.05 -7.54
N PHE A 298 17.61 0.03 -6.73
CA PHE A 298 16.40 -0.15 -5.93
C PHE A 298 16.77 -0.29 -4.45
N VAL A 299 16.13 0.49 -3.58
CA VAL A 299 16.32 0.45 -2.13
C VAL A 299 14.96 0.15 -1.49
N PHE A 300 14.88 -0.84 -0.61
CA PHE A 300 13.66 -1.23 0.09
C PHE A 300 13.90 -1.32 1.59
N HIS A 301 13.08 -0.61 2.37
CA HIS A 301 12.94 -0.83 3.80
C HIS A 301 11.56 -1.43 4.08
N GLY A 302 11.55 -2.66 4.56
CA GLY A 302 10.37 -3.46 4.87
C GLY A 302 9.63 -3.05 6.13
N SER A 303 8.60 -3.80 6.47
CA SER A 303 7.66 -3.51 7.54
C SER A 303 8.00 -4.24 8.85
N ALA A 304 6.98 -4.64 9.60
CA ALA A 304 7.09 -5.57 10.72
C ALA A 304 6.24 -6.84 10.46
N TYR A 305 6.03 -7.14 9.17
CA TYR A 305 5.21 -8.21 8.63
C TYR A 305 5.91 -8.80 7.40
N GLY A 306 5.70 -10.10 7.15
CA GLY A 306 6.25 -10.83 6.00
C GLY A 306 6.10 -10.11 4.67
N ASP A 307 7.20 -9.54 4.17
CA ASP A 307 7.33 -8.81 2.92
C ASP A 307 7.75 -9.74 1.77
N SER A 308 7.31 -9.45 0.54
CA SER A 308 7.69 -10.20 -0.65
C SER A 308 8.19 -9.27 -1.74
N VAL A 309 9.51 -9.31 -1.98
CA VAL A 309 10.21 -8.48 -2.96
C VAL A 309 10.96 -9.35 -3.95
N ASP A 310 10.50 -9.36 -5.20
CA ASP A 310 11.05 -10.21 -6.27
C ASP A 310 11.84 -9.41 -7.30
N GLY A 311 13.17 -9.34 -7.14
CA GLY A 311 14.08 -8.64 -8.05
C GLY A 311 14.50 -9.42 -9.30
N THR A 312 14.04 -10.65 -9.51
CA THR A 312 14.66 -11.61 -10.47
C THR A 312 14.78 -11.15 -11.93
N LEU A 313 13.95 -10.19 -12.36
CA LEU A 313 13.98 -9.61 -13.71
C LEU A 313 14.83 -8.33 -13.84
N PHE A 314 15.36 -7.81 -12.74
CA PHE A 314 16.07 -6.53 -12.67
C PHE A 314 17.55 -6.67 -13.03
N GLN A 315 18.12 -5.65 -13.69
CA GLN A 315 19.53 -5.59 -14.10
C GLN A 315 20.33 -4.50 -13.39
N GLY A 316 19.68 -3.69 -12.56
CA GLY A 316 20.35 -2.77 -11.63
C GLY A 316 20.67 -3.47 -10.31
N THR A 317 21.33 -2.75 -9.41
CA THR A 317 21.65 -3.24 -8.06
C THR A 317 20.50 -2.96 -7.09
N THR A 318 20.27 -3.86 -6.14
CA THR A 318 19.26 -3.76 -5.10
C THR A 318 19.89 -3.70 -3.71
N GLU A 319 19.20 -3.03 -2.80
CA GLU A 319 19.54 -2.92 -1.38
C GLU A 319 18.24 -3.12 -0.60
N MET A 320 18.03 -4.30 -0.05
CA MET A 320 16.77 -4.71 0.57
C MET A 320 16.96 -5.00 2.06
N TYR A 321 16.06 -4.46 2.87
CA TYR A 321 15.99 -4.69 4.31
C TYR A 321 14.57 -5.18 4.62
N GLY A 322 14.38 -6.43 5.06
CA GLY A 322 13.08 -6.93 5.51
C GLY A 322 12.61 -6.28 6.81
N ASN A 323 13.57 -6.02 7.70
CA ASN A 323 13.42 -5.49 9.06
C ASN A 323 12.77 -6.47 10.04
N GLY A 324 11.57 -6.96 9.78
CA GLY A 324 10.99 -7.98 10.64
C GLY A 324 9.73 -8.63 10.09
N GLY A 325 9.66 -9.95 10.21
CA GLY A 325 8.57 -10.73 9.65
C GLY A 325 8.97 -12.17 9.34
N SER A 326 8.72 -12.55 8.10
CA SER A 326 9.19 -13.79 7.48
C SER A 326 9.21 -13.47 6.00
N ASP A 327 10.30 -12.85 5.59
CA ASP A 327 10.39 -12.08 4.39
C ASP A 327 10.91 -12.93 3.23
N THR A 328 10.65 -12.52 2.00
CA THR A 328 11.20 -13.17 0.81
C THR A 328 11.81 -12.10 -0.06
N LEU A 329 13.13 -11.99 -0.02
CA LEU A 329 13.92 -10.99 -0.73
C LEU A 329 14.72 -11.69 -1.82
N ARG A 330 14.48 -11.31 -3.08
CA ARG A 330 15.24 -11.80 -4.23
C ARG A 330 15.97 -10.65 -4.90
N GLY A 331 17.28 -10.78 -5.05
CA GLY A 331 18.09 -10.00 -5.98
C GLY A 331 17.72 -10.23 -7.45
N GLY A 332 18.53 -9.68 -8.34
CA GLY A 332 18.35 -9.66 -9.79
C GLY A 332 19.51 -10.32 -10.53
N GLN A 333 20.29 -9.51 -11.25
CA GLN A 333 21.35 -9.92 -12.19
C GLN A 333 22.65 -9.13 -11.99
N ALA A 334 22.76 -8.40 -10.88
CA ALA A 334 23.86 -7.53 -10.54
C ALA A 334 24.15 -7.68 -9.05
N ARG A 335 25.24 -7.07 -8.55
CA ARG A 335 25.56 -7.11 -7.12
C ARG A 335 24.45 -6.52 -6.27
N ASP A 336 23.87 -7.36 -5.43
CA ASP A 336 22.77 -7.04 -4.53
C ASP A 336 23.20 -7.10 -3.06
N VAL A 337 22.41 -6.46 -2.20
CA VAL A 337 22.60 -6.46 -0.74
C VAL A 337 21.25 -6.76 -0.08
N LEU A 338 21.15 -7.88 0.62
CA LEU A 338 19.92 -8.40 1.21
C LEU A 338 20.08 -8.62 2.71
N PHE A 339 19.33 -7.87 3.50
CA PHE A 339 19.20 -8.07 4.95
C PHE A 339 17.79 -8.61 5.25
N GLY A 340 17.69 -9.74 5.93
CA GLY A 340 16.43 -10.26 6.47
C GLY A 340 15.93 -9.35 7.59
N GLY A 341 16.32 -9.63 8.83
CA GLY A 341 16.02 -8.82 10.00
C GLY A 341 15.65 -9.70 11.19
N ASP A 342 14.53 -9.39 11.85
CA ASP A 342 13.93 -10.26 12.86
C ASP A 342 12.94 -11.24 12.19
N GLY A 343 13.26 -12.52 12.05
CA GLY A 343 12.32 -13.43 11.38
C GLY A 343 12.86 -14.77 10.91
N ASN A 344 12.16 -15.34 9.94
CA ASN A 344 12.56 -16.55 9.24
C ASN A 344 12.48 -16.24 7.74
N ASP A 345 13.58 -15.72 7.21
CA ASP A 345 13.63 -14.99 5.96
C ASP A 345 14.24 -15.83 4.84
N TRP A 346 13.85 -15.53 3.60
CA TRP A 346 14.26 -16.25 2.40
C TRP A 346 15.02 -15.29 1.49
N LEU A 347 16.36 -15.32 1.58
CA LEU A 347 17.28 -14.44 0.88
C LEU A 347 17.88 -15.16 -0.34
N TYR A 348 17.66 -14.61 -1.54
CA TYR A 348 18.19 -15.15 -2.79
C TYR A 348 18.98 -14.07 -3.54
N GLY A 349 20.30 -14.17 -3.65
CA GLY A 349 21.13 -13.27 -4.48
C GLY A 349 20.79 -13.42 -5.97
N ASN A 350 20.76 -14.69 -6.41
CA ASN A 350 20.55 -15.18 -7.79
C ASN A 350 21.79 -15.12 -8.66
N ALA A 351 22.15 -13.93 -9.18
CA ALA A 351 23.26 -13.79 -10.11
C ALA A 351 23.93 -12.44 -9.91
N GLY A 352 25.14 -12.45 -9.36
CA GLY A 352 25.76 -11.23 -8.87
C GLY A 352 27.06 -11.53 -8.13
N ASN A 353 27.28 -10.77 -7.08
CA ASN A 353 28.41 -10.88 -6.15
C ASN A 353 27.87 -10.34 -4.83
N ASP A 354 26.94 -11.10 -4.24
CA ASP A 354 25.85 -10.56 -3.44
C ASP A 354 26.14 -10.65 -1.94
N ASP A 355 25.75 -9.64 -1.17
CA ASP A 355 25.91 -9.62 0.28
C ASP A 355 24.58 -10.02 0.94
N LEU A 356 24.49 -11.20 1.55
CA LEU A 356 23.28 -11.74 2.19
C LEU A 356 23.50 -11.87 3.71
N THR A 357 22.65 -11.23 4.52
CA THR A 357 22.68 -11.30 5.99
C THR A 357 21.28 -11.59 6.54
N GLY A 358 21.07 -12.75 7.15
CA GLY A 358 19.79 -13.13 7.76
C GLY A 358 19.46 -12.25 8.96
N ASN A 359 20.38 -12.21 9.92
CA ASN A 359 20.19 -11.71 11.28
C ASN A 359 19.34 -12.69 12.10
N ALA A 360 18.33 -12.24 12.83
CA ALA A 360 17.80 -12.97 13.98
C ALA A 360 16.66 -13.94 13.62
N GLY A 361 17.01 -15.19 13.33
CA GLY A 361 16.10 -16.33 13.39
C GLY A 361 16.55 -17.53 12.57
N ASN A 362 15.72 -18.03 11.65
CA ASN A 362 16.07 -19.22 10.86
C ASN A 362 15.96 -18.91 9.37
N ASP A 363 17.08 -18.50 8.78
CA ASP A 363 17.11 -17.82 7.49
C ASP A 363 17.72 -18.69 6.39
N LEU A 364 17.02 -18.77 5.25
CA LEU A 364 17.57 -19.35 4.04
C LEU A 364 18.43 -18.30 3.34
N HIS A 365 19.72 -18.60 3.16
CA HIS A 365 20.58 -17.86 2.23
C HIS A 365 20.85 -18.72 1.00
N ASP A 366 20.60 -18.18 -0.19
CA ASP A 366 20.98 -18.76 -1.47
C ASP A 366 21.71 -17.68 -2.29
N GLY A 367 23.05 -17.72 -2.28
CA GLY A 367 23.86 -16.75 -3.04
C GLY A 367 23.56 -16.87 -4.53
N GLY A 368 23.56 -18.11 -5.03
CA GLY A 368 23.20 -18.45 -6.39
C GLY A 368 24.44 -18.61 -7.27
N ALA A 369 24.77 -17.59 -8.06
CA ALA A 369 25.87 -17.65 -9.02
C ALA A 369 26.68 -16.35 -9.01
N GLY A 370 27.87 -16.42 -8.41
CA GLY A 370 28.70 -15.25 -8.20
C GLY A 370 29.95 -15.56 -7.41
N ALA A 371 30.41 -14.56 -6.66
CA ALA A 371 31.26 -14.79 -5.50
C ALA A 371 30.64 -13.95 -4.37
N ASP A 372 29.81 -14.63 -3.59
CA ASP A 372 28.83 -14.02 -2.69
C ASP A 372 29.36 -14.03 -1.25
N LEU A 373 28.80 -13.16 -0.41
CA LEU A 373 29.06 -13.09 1.02
C LEU A 373 27.80 -13.49 1.77
N LEU A 374 27.79 -14.69 2.36
CA LEU A 374 26.69 -15.18 3.20
C LEU A 374 27.09 -15.01 4.66
N ASP A 375 26.50 -14.00 5.32
CA ASP A 375 26.73 -13.71 6.73
C ASP A 375 25.60 -14.25 7.61
N ALA A 376 25.83 -15.43 8.17
CA ALA A 376 24.98 -16.12 9.14
C ALA A 376 25.55 -15.94 10.57
N ILE A 377 25.91 -14.71 10.91
CA ILE A 377 26.27 -14.29 12.27
C ILE A 377 25.09 -13.48 12.84
N ASP A 378 24.23 -14.15 13.60
CA ASP A 378 23.04 -13.56 14.25
C ASP A 378 23.28 -13.17 15.72
N GLY A 379 24.28 -13.77 16.37
CA GLY A 379 24.56 -13.59 17.80
C GLY A 379 23.53 -14.24 18.73
N VAL A 380 22.66 -15.09 18.19
CA VAL A 380 21.69 -15.90 18.91
C VAL A 380 21.91 -17.38 18.50
N PHE A 381 20.90 -18.25 18.64
CA PHE A 381 20.98 -19.60 18.06
C PHE A 381 19.92 -19.71 16.98
N GLY A 382 20.17 -19.00 15.88
CA GLY A 382 19.52 -19.23 14.60
C GLY A 382 19.93 -20.53 13.95
N ASN A 383 19.07 -21.04 13.07
CA ASN A 383 19.26 -22.30 12.36
C ASN A 383 19.08 -22.05 10.85
N ASP A 384 20.18 -21.75 10.15
CA ASP A 384 20.20 -21.12 8.83
C ASP A 384 20.63 -22.08 7.71
N PRO A 385 19.71 -22.48 6.80
CA PRO A 385 20.07 -23.22 5.60
C PRO A 385 20.85 -22.34 4.62
N LEU A 386 22.12 -22.68 4.36
CA LEU A 386 22.97 -21.96 3.41
C LEU A 386 23.19 -22.77 2.12
N VAL A 387 22.92 -22.13 0.98
CA VAL A 387 23.17 -22.63 -0.38
C VAL A 387 24.22 -21.72 -1.03
N PHE A 388 25.36 -22.31 -1.37
CA PHE A 388 26.58 -21.62 -1.82
C PHE A 388 27.43 -22.55 -2.70
N ASP A 389 28.32 -21.98 -3.52
CA ASP A 389 29.25 -22.70 -4.39
C ASP A 389 30.73 -22.59 -3.93
N GLY A 390 31.70 -22.87 -4.82
CA GLY A 390 33.13 -22.81 -4.51
C GLY A 390 33.76 -21.42 -4.61
N LEU A 391 33.00 -20.38 -4.98
CA LEU A 391 33.44 -18.99 -5.09
C LEU A 391 33.04 -18.12 -3.88
N ASP A 392 32.11 -18.61 -3.05
CA ASP A 392 31.48 -17.82 -1.99
C ASP A 392 32.28 -17.77 -0.69
N THR A 393 32.07 -16.70 0.06
CA THR A 393 32.57 -16.49 1.42
C THR A 393 31.42 -16.63 2.40
N VAL A 394 31.55 -17.52 3.37
CA VAL A 394 30.51 -17.76 4.38
C VAL A 394 31.04 -17.39 5.77
N LEU A 395 30.38 -16.44 6.43
CA LEU A 395 30.62 -16.08 7.83
C LEU A 395 29.57 -16.78 8.71
N ARG A 396 30.00 -17.32 9.86
CA ARG A 396 29.15 -18.06 10.80
C ARG A 396 29.62 -17.86 12.23
N ASP A 397 28.70 -17.94 13.17
CA ASP A 397 29.02 -17.71 14.59
C ASP A 397 29.92 -18.84 15.18
N PRO A 398 30.92 -18.53 16.03
CA PRO A 398 31.87 -19.51 16.57
C PRO A 398 31.25 -20.32 17.74
N GLY A 399 30.16 -21.03 17.45
CA GLY A 399 29.25 -21.62 18.45
C GLY A 399 29.04 -23.14 18.42
N GLY A 400 29.61 -23.88 17.46
CA GLY A 400 29.42 -25.34 17.40
C GLY A 400 30.36 -26.07 16.43
N VAL A 401 31.17 -26.99 16.94
CA VAL A 401 32.14 -27.77 16.12
C VAL A 401 31.70 -29.22 16.03
N LEU A 402 31.46 -29.73 14.81
CA LEU A 402 32.19 -30.88 14.25
C LEU A 402 32.16 -30.83 12.71
N PRO A 403 33.26 -31.20 12.02
CA PRO A 403 33.37 -31.05 10.58
C PRO A 403 32.75 -32.23 9.82
N ASN A 404 32.12 -31.95 8.66
CA ASN A 404 32.29 -32.61 7.36
C ASN A 404 31.00 -32.55 6.48
N VAL A 405 30.92 -31.50 5.64
CA VAL A 405 30.12 -31.39 4.40
C VAL A 405 28.59 -31.20 4.57
N LEU A 406 27.97 -30.61 3.53
CA LEU A 406 26.54 -30.54 3.16
C LEU A 406 25.76 -29.27 3.55
N VAL A 407 24.59 -29.08 2.90
CA VAL A 407 23.38 -28.48 3.47
C VAL A 407 23.24 -28.96 4.91
N VAL A 408 23.52 -28.08 5.87
CA VAL A 408 23.48 -28.41 7.29
C VAL A 408 22.05 -28.17 7.77
N ASP A 409 21.30 -29.24 8.02
CA ASP A 409 20.26 -29.20 9.04
C ASP A 409 21.00 -29.31 10.38
N ASP A 410 21.16 -28.17 11.03
CA ASP A 410 21.77 -27.95 12.35
C ASP A 410 20.95 -28.53 13.52
N HIS A 411 19.70 -28.95 13.29
CA HIS A 411 18.88 -29.64 14.28
C HIS A 411 19.03 -31.17 14.21
N THR A 412 19.43 -31.74 13.06
CA THR A 412 19.53 -33.22 12.87
C THR A 412 20.90 -33.73 12.42
N GLY A 413 21.69 -32.94 11.71
CA GLY A 413 23.05 -33.26 11.24
C GLY A 413 23.13 -34.26 10.08
N ASP A 414 22.11 -34.34 9.20
CA ASP A 414 21.95 -35.47 8.26
C ASP A 414 22.52 -35.29 6.82
N VAL A 415 23.28 -36.32 6.40
CA VAL A 415 24.28 -36.45 5.30
C VAL A 415 23.88 -36.78 3.82
N THR A 416 23.21 -35.96 2.98
CA THR A 416 22.82 -36.34 1.58
C THR A 416 23.65 -35.76 0.40
N MET A 417 24.75 -36.39 0.00
CA MET A 417 25.63 -35.88 -1.09
C MET A 417 25.17 -36.16 -2.54
N GLN A 418 25.45 -35.21 -3.46
CA GLN A 418 25.47 -35.45 -4.91
C GLN A 418 26.78 -34.94 -5.59
N SER A 419 27.67 -35.88 -5.94
CA SER A 419 28.67 -35.78 -7.02
C SER A 419 29.84 -34.75 -6.98
N SER A 420 30.98 -35.19 -6.44
CA SER A 420 32.29 -35.21 -7.15
C SER A 420 33.03 -33.90 -7.59
N VAL A 421 33.14 -32.85 -6.77
CA VAL A 421 34.14 -31.76 -6.94
C VAL A 421 34.82 -31.40 -5.60
N ILE A 422 35.99 -30.74 -5.66
CA ILE A 422 36.87 -30.35 -4.54
C ILE A 422 36.75 -28.85 -4.26
N SER A 423 36.72 -28.43 -3.00
CA SER A 423 36.86 -27.03 -2.56
C SER A 423 37.98 -26.87 -1.53
N LEU A 424 38.66 -25.72 -1.52
CA LEU A 424 39.49 -25.26 -0.39
C LEU A 424 38.65 -24.36 0.52
N MET A 425 38.99 -24.31 1.80
CA MET A 425 38.44 -23.36 2.77
C MET A 425 39.61 -22.69 3.52
N GLU A 426 39.59 -21.37 3.59
CA GLU A 426 40.46 -20.58 4.44
C GLU A 426 39.69 -20.17 5.70
N VAL A 427 40.33 -20.24 6.87
CA VAL A 427 39.72 -19.88 8.15
C VAL A 427 40.72 -19.01 8.93
N ASP A 428 40.49 -17.71 8.97
CA ASP A 428 41.18 -16.82 9.90
C ASP A 428 40.35 -16.71 11.19
N MET A 429 40.95 -17.11 12.32
CA MET A 429 40.32 -17.06 13.64
C MET A 429 40.79 -15.85 14.47
N GLY A 430 41.39 -14.82 13.84
CA GLY A 430 41.69 -13.52 14.45
C GLY A 430 42.81 -13.50 15.51
N VAL A 431 43.31 -14.67 15.94
CA VAL A 431 44.45 -14.81 16.87
C VAL A 431 45.32 -16.03 16.54
N GLY A 432 46.15 -15.90 15.51
CA GLY A 432 47.46 -16.54 15.45
C GLY A 432 47.53 -18.04 15.13
N GLY A 433 47.06 -18.45 13.95
CA GLY A 433 47.42 -19.75 13.37
C GLY A 433 46.57 -20.15 12.17
N VAL A 434 47.21 -20.42 11.01
CA VAL A 434 46.55 -20.92 9.79
C VAL A 434 46.78 -22.42 9.65
N PHE A 435 45.73 -23.18 9.32
CA PHE A 435 45.80 -24.61 9.03
C PHE A 435 44.93 -24.96 7.82
N TYR A 436 45.40 -25.92 7.00
CA TYR A 436 44.66 -26.46 5.85
C TYR A 436 44.27 -27.92 6.11
N SER A 437 43.35 -28.49 5.31
CA SER A 437 42.99 -29.91 5.32
C SER A 437 42.59 -30.38 3.92
N VAL A 438 42.88 -31.65 3.56
CA VAL A 438 42.62 -32.21 2.21
C VAL A 438 42.03 -33.62 2.34
N TYR A 439 41.09 -33.98 1.46
CA TYR A 439 40.44 -35.30 1.46
C TYR A 439 40.50 -35.96 0.07
N TYR A 440 40.69 -37.28 0.03
CA TYR A 440 40.57 -38.09 -1.18
C TYR A 440 39.91 -39.44 -0.87
N ALA A 441 38.90 -39.82 -1.66
CA ALA A 441 38.25 -41.13 -1.65
C ALA A 441 37.81 -41.66 -0.25
N GLY A 442 37.35 -40.78 0.64
CA GLY A 442 36.78 -41.18 1.94
C GLY A 442 37.78 -41.56 3.03
N VAL A 443 39.07 -41.28 2.85
CA VAL A 443 40.10 -41.42 3.89
C VAL A 443 40.76 -40.07 4.14
N LEU A 444 40.89 -39.69 5.41
CA LEU A 444 41.65 -38.51 5.84
C LEU A 444 43.11 -38.68 5.41
N GLN A 445 43.65 -37.72 4.64
CA GLN A 445 45.08 -37.56 4.47
C GLN A 445 45.49 -36.19 4.99
N ASP A 446 46.48 -36.17 5.88
CA ASP A 446 47.02 -34.91 6.38
C ASP A 446 47.73 -34.12 5.27
N PRO A 447 47.79 -32.78 5.40
CA PRO A 447 47.84 -31.89 4.26
C PRO A 447 49.19 -31.21 4.11
N HIS A 448 49.77 -31.26 2.92
CA HIS A 448 50.71 -30.23 2.48
C HIS A 448 50.62 -30.01 0.97
N PRO A 449 51.09 -28.86 0.48
CA PRO A 449 51.92 -28.87 -0.72
C PRO A 449 53.22 -29.65 -0.44
N ILE A 450 53.17 -30.99 -0.45
CA ILE A 450 54.39 -31.78 -0.29
C ILE A 450 55.24 -31.59 -1.54
N ARG A 451 56.47 -31.08 -1.40
CA ARG A 451 57.56 -31.52 -2.31
C ARG A 451 57.91 -32.95 -1.92
N ALA A 452 57.08 -33.90 -2.35
CA ALA A 452 57.20 -35.30 -1.96
C ALA A 452 58.54 -35.87 -2.42
N ASN A 453 59.32 -36.38 -1.46
CA ASN A 453 60.48 -37.22 -1.69
C ASN A 453 60.57 -38.26 -0.57
N GLY A 454 60.09 -39.47 -0.84
CA GLY A 454 60.29 -40.63 0.02
C GLY A 454 59.33 -40.73 1.21
N ASP A 455 59.85 -40.49 2.41
CA ASP A 455 59.47 -41.29 3.59
C ASP A 455 59.29 -40.48 4.90
N TYR A 456 59.19 -39.14 4.83
CA TYR A 456 59.08 -38.28 6.03
C TYR A 456 58.18 -37.06 5.81
N ILE A 457 57.67 -36.50 6.92
CA ILE A 457 56.89 -35.26 6.98
C ILE A 457 57.62 -34.24 7.86
N ASP A 458 57.94 -33.08 7.28
CA ASP A 458 58.50 -31.92 7.98
C ASP A 458 57.38 -30.92 8.33
N ILE A 459 57.19 -30.64 9.62
CA ILE A 459 56.29 -29.59 10.09
C ILE A 459 57.14 -28.48 10.74
N THR A 460 57.09 -27.29 10.15
CA THR A 460 57.78 -26.10 10.66
C THR A 460 56.75 -25.10 11.15
N VAL A 461 56.87 -24.69 12.43
CA VAL A 461 55.94 -23.74 13.06
C VAL A 461 56.73 -22.64 13.76
N ALA A 462 56.30 -21.39 13.60
CA ALA A 462 56.81 -20.25 14.34
C ALA A 462 56.09 -20.16 15.69
N ASP A 463 56.63 -20.83 16.70
CA ASP A 463 56.09 -20.81 18.08
C ASP A 463 56.85 -19.77 18.92
N THR A 464 56.21 -18.64 19.20
CA THR A 464 56.75 -17.56 20.04
C THR A 464 56.59 -17.81 21.54
N LEU A 465 55.84 -18.84 21.95
CA LEU A 465 55.51 -19.11 23.36
C LEU A 465 55.94 -20.50 23.85
N GLY A 466 56.40 -21.38 22.96
CA GLY A 466 56.97 -22.70 23.27
C GLY A 466 55.95 -23.75 23.72
N ASN A 467 54.67 -23.55 23.41
CA ASN A 467 53.54 -24.33 23.94
C ASN A 467 52.89 -25.26 22.92
N LEU A 468 53.43 -25.40 21.70
CA LEU A 468 52.85 -26.28 20.68
C LEU A 468 53.01 -27.78 21.01
N THR A 469 51.99 -28.38 21.62
CA THR A 469 51.89 -29.83 21.81
C THR A 469 51.06 -30.49 20.71
N PHE A 470 51.71 -31.26 19.83
CA PHE A 470 51.03 -32.17 18.91
C PHE A 470 50.22 -33.21 19.71
N SER A 471 49.04 -33.60 19.21
CA SER A 471 48.28 -34.66 19.88
C SER A 471 49.05 -35.97 19.79
N SER A 472 49.28 -36.61 20.94
CA SER A 472 50.03 -37.87 21.02
C SER A 472 49.39 -38.99 20.19
N GLY A 473 48.07 -38.92 19.97
CA GLY A 473 47.33 -39.83 19.11
C GLY A 473 47.63 -39.68 17.61
N LEU A 474 48.02 -38.50 17.13
CA LEU A 474 48.38 -38.28 15.72
C LEU A 474 49.79 -38.80 15.43
N GLU A 475 50.76 -38.39 16.25
CA GLU A 475 52.17 -38.81 16.14
C GLU A 475 52.30 -40.35 16.23
N THR A 476 51.56 -40.99 17.15
CA THR A 476 51.53 -42.46 17.27
C THR A 476 50.97 -43.15 16.01
N LYS A 477 49.96 -42.56 15.35
CA LYS A 477 49.36 -43.13 14.13
C LYS A 477 50.27 -42.98 12.92
N LEU A 478 50.97 -41.85 12.77
CA LEU A 478 51.90 -41.61 11.67
C LEU A 478 53.14 -42.51 11.78
N VAL A 479 53.71 -42.67 12.98
CA VAL A 479 54.80 -43.62 13.23
C VAL A 479 54.35 -45.07 12.98
N ALA A 480 53.12 -45.44 13.37
CA ALA A 480 52.56 -46.76 13.07
C ALA A 480 52.30 -47.02 11.57
N ALA A 481 52.15 -45.95 10.76
CA ALA A 481 52.06 -46.01 9.31
C ALA A 481 53.44 -46.01 8.61
N GLY A 482 54.55 -45.97 9.37
CA GLY A 482 55.91 -45.97 8.84
C GLY A 482 56.44 -44.59 8.44
N VAL A 483 55.76 -43.50 8.80
CA VAL A 483 56.14 -42.13 8.44
C VAL A 483 56.98 -41.51 9.56
N GLU A 484 58.18 -41.02 9.22
CA GLU A 484 59.01 -40.26 10.17
C GLU A 484 58.52 -38.82 10.27
N VAL A 485 58.21 -38.34 11.48
CA VAL A 485 57.76 -36.97 11.75
C VAL A 485 58.92 -36.16 12.33
N ARG A 486 59.32 -35.08 11.65
CA ARG A 486 60.39 -34.18 12.10
C ARG A 486 59.85 -32.82 12.47
N LYS A 487 60.28 -32.31 13.63
CA LYS A 487 59.77 -31.10 14.27
C LYS A 487 60.81 -29.99 14.19
N HIS A 488 60.46 -28.88 13.54
CA HIS A 488 61.33 -27.73 13.38
C HIS A 488 60.68 -26.47 13.97
N THR A 489 61.19 -26.02 15.12
CA THR A 489 60.78 -24.75 15.75
C THR A 489 61.72 -23.62 15.34
N ALA A 490 61.16 -22.55 14.78
CA ALA A 490 61.88 -21.33 14.46
C ALA A 490 61.45 -20.20 15.42
N PRO A 491 62.38 -19.49 16.09
CA PRO A 491 62.03 -18.42 17.02
C PRO A 491 61.48 -17.20 16.27
N GLY A 492 60.21 -16.86 16.50
CA GLY A 492 59.56 -15.71 15.88
C GLY A 492 60.07 -14.37 16.44
N GLY A 493 60.64 -13.53 15.57
CA GLY A 493 60.93 -12.13 15.89
C GLY A 493 59.69 -11.26 15.65
N GLY A 494 59.18 -10.60 16.70
CA GLY A 494 57.99 -9.76 16.58
C GLY A 494 58.23 -8.44 15.84
N GLY A 495 57.29 -8.03 14.98
CA GLY A 495 57.38 -6.74 14.29
C GLY A 495 56.22 -6.40 13.33
N ASN A 496 55.17 -5.78 13.88
CA ASN A 496 54.21 -4.86 13.23
C ASN A 496 53.25 -5.40 12.13
N PRO A 497 51.92 -5.11 12.17
CA PRO A 497 50.97 -5.51 11.14
C PRO A 497 50.89 -4.45 10.02
N ASN A 498 51.48 -4.75 8.87
CA ASN A 498 51.24 -4.16 7.54
C ASN A 498 52.22 -4.84 6.56
N PHE A 499 51.87 -4.86 5.26
CA PHE A 499 52.43 -5.75 4.23
C PHE A 499 51.95 -7.22 4.37
N GLY A 500 51.16 -7.75 3.43
CA GLY A 500 50.58 -7.10 2.23
C GLY A 500 50.00 -8.12 1.26
#